data_AF-D1AAU1-F1
#
_entry.id   AF-D1AAU1-F1
#
_cell.length_a   1.000
_cell.length_b   1.000
_cell.length_c   1.000
_cell.angle_alpha   90.00
_cell.angle_beta   90.00
_cell.angle_gamma   90.00
#
_symmetry.space_group_name_H-M   'P 1'
#
loop_
_entity.id
_entity.type
_entity.pdbx_description
1 polymer ?
#
loop_
_entity_poly.entity_id
_entity_poly.type
_entity_poly.pdbx_seq_one_letter_code
_entity_poly.pdbx_strand_id
1 'polypeptide(L)'
;MKQLPASGPLPYPHDWTVVDVETSGLRPDRHRVLSLAVLTLRPDGHLVEEFSTLLDPGCDPGPVHIHGLTPERLRGAPTFDRVAERVAELLSGRVMVAHNAAFDYAFLAHEFGRAGLHLPVEQRLCTLALGRRIGLPTPDLRLSTLAAHYGVPQHRAHDALDDARVLAGVLRASLADAAALGVPLPLERCSFHSVLRNGAARNGYPPPIRKTPCAFRCPGRMRAGGPLVQGMKVVFTGETLTPRQELADRAAGAGLNVMSTVSRFTSVLVAADVHAASAKARRARAEGVPIIDEPTFLRLLQDVRPGVRLDEPEPASAAVPFGPKAQR
;
A
#
# COMPACT_ATOMS: atom_id res chain seq x y z
N MET A 1 -0.42 17.43 -25.14
CA MET A 1 -0.28 15.98 -25.37
C MET A 1 1.18 15.70 -25.68
N LYS A 2 1.90 15.01 -24.80
CA LYS A 2 3.30 14.60 -25.06
C LYS A 2 3.21 13.43 -26.05
N GLN A 3 3.79 13.55 -27.25
CA GLN A 3 3.91 12.42 -28.17
C GLN A 3 4.71 11.31 -27.49
N LEU A 4 4.27 10.06 -27.63
CA LEU A 4 5.08 8.92 -27.21
C LEU A 4 6.44 8.99 -27.93
N PRO A 5 7.56 8.87 -27.19
CA PRO A 5 8.88 8.93 -27.80
C PRO A 5 9.07 7.80 -28.83
N ALA A 6 9.85 8.09 -29.87
CA ALA A 6 10.14 7.16 -30.97
C ALA A 6 10.78 5.85 -30.47
N SER A 7 10.44 4.75 -31.14
CA SER A 7 10.75 3.35 -30.83
C SER A 7 12.23 2.98 -31.01
N GLY A 8 13.11 3.58 -30.21
CA GLY A 8 14.46 3.07 -30.01
C GLY A 8 14.49 1.93 -28.99
N PRO A 9 15.43 0.98 -29.08
CA PRO A 9 15.58 -0.06 -28.07
C PRO A 9 15.92 0.57 -26.72
N LEU A 10 15.08 0.30 -25.72
CA LEU A 10 15.35 0.71 -24.34
C LEU A 10 16.55 -0.06 -23.80
N PRO A 11 17.38 0.54 -22.92
CA PRO A 11 18.63 -0.07 -22.45
C PRO A 11 18.43 -1.22 -21.44
N TYR A 12 17.19 -1.67 -21.24
CA TYR A 12 16.84 -2.66 -20.24
C TYR A 12 16.77 -4.05 -20.90
N PRO A 13 17.51 -5.05 -20.40
CA PRO A 13 17.53 -6.40 -21.00
C PRO A 13 16.39 -7.30 -20.49
N HIS A 14 15.39 -6.75 -19.82
CA HIS A 14 14.37 -7.52 -19.11
C HIS A 14 13.10 -7.70 -19.95
N ASP A 15 12.63 -8.93 -20.11
CA ASP A 15 11.23 -9.14 -20.47
C ASP A 15 10.32 -8.76 -19.30
N TRP A 16 9.16 -8.20 -19.60
CA TRP A 16 8.21 -7.71 -18.61
C TRP A 16 6.95 -8.57 -18.62
N THR A 17 6.29 -8.63 -17.46
CA THR A 17 4.94 -9.17 -17.34
C THR A 17 4.10 -8.20 -16.52
N VAL A 18 3.16 -7.53 -17.17
CA VAL A 18 2.25 -6.59 -16.52
C VAL A 18 1.09 -7.37 -15.93
N VAL A 19 0.84 -7.16 -14.64
CA VAL A 19 -0.20 -7.84 -13.88
C VAL A 19 -1.15 -6.81 -13.30
N ASP A 20 -2.43 -7.12 -13.35
CA ASP A 20 -3.46 -6.43 -12.58
C ASP A 20 -4.47 -7.46 -12.04
N VAL A 21 -4.93 -7.25 -10.80
CA VAL A 21 -5.94 -8.10 -10.16
C VAL A 21 -7.10 -7.30 -9.57
N GLU A 22 -8.32 -7.81 -9.78
CA GLU A 22 -9.48 -7.43 -8.98
C GLU A 22 -9.70 -8.46 -7.87
N THR A 23 -10.09 -8.01 -6.68
CA THR A 23 -10.06 -8.86 -5.47
C THR A 23 -11.32 -8.69 -4.62
N SER A 24 -11.71 -9.74 -3.88
CA SER A 24 -12.89 -9.69 -3.00
C SER A 24 -12.72 -8.83 -1.74
N GLY A 25 -11.55 -8.23 -1.55
CA GLY A 25 -11.22 -7.35 -0.45
C GLY A 25 -9.72 -7.13 -0.37
N LEU A 26 -9.26 -6.43 0.67
CA LEU A 26 -7.89 -5.88 0.69
C LEU A 26 -6.85 -6.74 1.44
N ARG A 27 -7.14 -8.02 1.67
CA ARG A 27 -6.25 -8.89 2.45
C ARG A 27 -6.00 -10.22 1.74
N PRO A 28 -4.80 -10.48 1.22
CA PRO A 28 -4.54 -11.68 0.41
C PRO A 28 -4.58 -12.98 1.24
N ASP A 29 -4.35 -12.91 2.55
CA ASP A 29 -4.48 -14.07 3.45
C ASP A 29 -5.94 -14.52 3.65
N ARG A 30 -6.93 -13.67 3.32
CA ARG A 30 -8.36 -13.91 3.59
C ARG A 30 -9.26 -13.81 2.36
N HIS A 31 -8.94 -12.89 1.46
CA HIS A 31 -9.71 -12.60 0.26
C HIS A 31 -9.10 -13.30 -0.94
N ARG A 32 -9.82 -13.25 -2.05
CA ARG A 32 -9.56 -14.02 -3.26
C ARG A 32 -9.42 -13.10 -4.46
N VAL A 33 -8.69 -13.55 -5.47
CA VAL A 33 -8.67 -12.89 -6.79
C VAL A 33 -9.96 -13.23 -7.53
N LEU A 34 -10.57 -12.21 -8.15
CA LEU A 34 -11.83 -12.27 -8.89
C LEU A 34 -11.64 -12.10 -10.40
N SER A 35 -10.65 -11.32 -10.79
CA SER A 35 -10.23 -11.11 -12.17
C SER A 35 -8.72 -10.98 -12.18
N LEU A 36 -8.07 -11.56 -13.18
CA LEU A 36 -6.64 -11.50 -13.38
C LEU A 36 -6.36 -11.13 -14.84
N ALA A 37 -5.49 -10.15 -15.04
CA ALA A 37 -4.87 -9.87 -16.33
C ALA A 37 -3.35 -10.02 -16.24
N VAL A 38 -2.76 -10.65 -17.24
CA VAL A 38 -1.32 -10.84 -17.40
C VAL A 38 -0.93 -10.55 -18.84
N LEU A 39 -0.10 -9.54 -19.05
CA LEU A 39 0.37 -9.11 -20.36
C LEU A 39 1.89 -9.26 -20.42
N THR A 40 2.40 -10.10 -21.32
CA THR A 40 3.85 -10.22 -21.51
C THR A 40 4.33 -9.19 -22.51
N LEU A 41 5.44 -8.52 -22.19
CA LEU A 41 6.06 -7.50 -23.04
C LEU A 41 7.53 -7.83 -23.28
N ARG A 42 8.00 -7.51 -24.48
CA ARG A 42 9.43 -7.47 -24.82
C ARG A 42 10.16 -6.36 -24.06
N PRO A 43 11.50 -6.33 -24.03
CA PRO A 43 12.24 -5.35 -23.24
C PRO A 43 12.02 -3.90 -23.68
N ASP A 44 11.65 -3.69 -24.94
CA ASP A 44 11.22 -2.42 -25.52
C ASP A 44 9.80 -1.97 -25.09
N GLY A 45 9.09 -2.76 -24.28
CA GLY A 45 7.74 -2.51 -23.81
C GLY A 45 6.65 -2.84 -24.83
N HIS A 46 6.97 -3.54 -25.93
CA HIS A 46 5.98 -4.00 -26.88
C HIS A 46 5.28 -5.28 -26.41
N LEU A 47 3.95 -5.28 -26.52
CA LEU A 47 3.10 -6.41 -26.17
C LEU A 47 3.41 -7.65 -27.03
N VAL A 48 3.48 -8.80 -26.36
CA VAL A 48 3.69 -10.12 -26.97
C VAL A 48 2.42 -10.97 -26.82
N GLU A 49 1.91 -11.08 -25.59
CA GLU A 49 0.74 -11.90 -25.29
C GLU A 49 -0.14 -11.21 -24.24
N GLU A 50 -1.46 -11.33 -24.40
CA GLU A 50 -2.45 -10.98 -23.37
C GLU A 50 -3.17 -12.24 -22.90
N PHE A 51 -3.27 -12.40 -21.58
CA PHE A 51 -4.12 -13.37 -20.94
C PHE A 51 -4.98 -12.66 -19.90
N SER A 52 -6.29 -12.88 -19.93
CA SER A 52 -7.17 -12.45 -18.84
C SER A 52 -8.26 -13.47 -18.58
N THR A 53 -8.68 -13.54 -17.32
CA THR A 53 -9.74 -14.45 -16.92
C THR A 53 -10.45 -13.93 -15.67
N LEU A 54 -11.77 -14.17 -15.61
CA LEU A 54 -12.50 -14.11 -14.34
C LEU A 54 -12.19 -15.38 -13.54
N LEU A 55 -12.30 -15.29 -12.23
CA LEU A 55 -12.05 -16.42 -11.34
C LEU A 55 -13.21 -16.62 -10.39
N ASP A 56 -13.55 -17.89 -10.14
CA ASP A 56 -14.46 -18.24 -9.06
C ASP A 56 -13.69 -18.19 -7.72
N PRO A 57 -14.01 -17.22 -6.84
CA PRO A 57 -13.35 -17.11 -5.54
C PRO A 57 -13.85 -18.15 -4.52
N GLY A 58 -14.96 -18.85 -4.79
CA GLY A 58 -15.62 -19.71 -3.81
C GLY A 58 -16.12 -18.97 -2.57
N CYS A 59 -16.24 -17.63 -2.63
CA CYS A 59 -16.70 -16.77 -1.55
C CYS A 59 -17.45 -15.55 -2.10
N ASP A 60 -17.96 -14.70 -1.19
CA ASP A 60 -18.52 -13.40 -1.56
C ASP A 60 -17.48 -12.56 -2.33
N PRO A 61 -17.82 -11.98 -3.51
CA PRO A 61 -16.90 -11.13 -4.28
C PRO A 61 -16.70 -9.75 -3.65
N GLY A 62 -17.34 -9.44 -2.53
CA GLY A 62 -17.08 -8.21 -1.79
C GLY A 62 -17.69 -6.97 -2.47
N PRO A 63 -16.98 -5.82 -2.50
CA PRO A 63 -17.57 -4.54 -2.89
C PRO A 63 -17.75 -4.41 -4.41
N VAL A 64 -18.77 -5.08 -4.96
CA VAL A 64 -19.12 -5.09 -6.40
C VAL A 64 -19.20 -3.70 -7.03
N HIS A 65 -19.55 -2.66 -6.27
CA HIS A 65 -19.60 -1.28 -6.77
C HIS A 65 -18.23 -0.70 -7.17
N ILE A 66 -17.12 -1.35 -6.81
CA ILE A 66 -15.76 -0.95 -7.20
C ILE A 66 -15.40 -1.53 -8.57
N HIS A 67 -15.53 -2.84 -8.75
CA HIS A 67 -15.03 -3.59 -9.91
C HIS A 67 -16.13 -4.17 -10.81
N GLY A 68 -17.40 -4.07 -10.43
CA GLY A 68 -18.55 -4.54 -11.21
C GLY A 68 -18.70 -6.08 -11.31
N LEU A 69 -17.94 -6.85 -10.54
CA LEU A 69 -17.96 -8.31 -10.59
C LEU A 69 -18.97 -8.89 -9.60
N THR A 70 -20.19 -9.13 -10.09
CA THR A 70 -21.25 -9.79 -9.32
C THR A 70 -21.04 -11.31 -9.25
N PRO A 71 -21.64 -12.02 -8.27
CA PRO A 71 -21.64 -13.48 -8.25
C PRO A 71 -22.15 -14.10 -9.57
N GLU A 72 -23.13 -13.48 -10.22
CA GLU A 72 -23.67 -13.93 -11.52
C GLU A 72 -22.62 -13.86 -12.62
N ARG A 73 -21.78 -12.81 -12.64
CA ARG A 73 -20.71 -12.62 -13.62
C ARG A 73 -19.57 -13.61 -13.44
N LEU A 74 -19.30 -14.02 -12.19
CA LEU A 74 -18.25 -14.97 -11.85
C LEU A 74 -18.70 -16.43 -11.97
N ARG A 75 -20.01 -16.66 -12.20
CA ARG A 75 -20.55 -18.01 -12.30
C ARG A 75 -19.94 -18.78 -13.47
N GLY A 76 -19.37 -19.94 -13.18
CA GLY A 76 -18.74 -20.81 -14.18
C GLY A 76 -17.31 -20.40 -14.56
N ALA A 77 -16.77 -19.35 -13.95
CA ALA A 77 -15.36 -19.03 -14.05
C ALA A 77 -14.50 -20.14 -13.41
N PRO A 78 -13.27 -20.39 -13.91
CA PRO A 78 -12.37 -21.34 -13.29
C PRO A 78 -11.94 -20.86 -11.90
N THR A 79 -11.64 -21.79 -11.00
CA THR A 79 -10.89 -21.50 -9.78
C THR A 79 -9.41 -21.23 -10.12
N PHE A 80 -8.68 -20.51 -9.26
CA PHE A 80 -7.30 -20.12 -9.54
C PHE A 80 -6.37 -21.32 -9.83
N ASP A 81 -6.52 -22.43 -9.11
CA ASP A 81 -5.72 -23.66 -9.30
C ASP A 81 -5.80 -24.19 -10.74
N ARG A 82 -6.90 -23.94 -11.46
CA ARG A 82 -7.09 -24.35 -12.85
C ARG A 82 -6.32 -23.51 -13.85
N VAL A 83 -5.92 -22.30 -13.48
CA VAL A 83 -5.16 -21.39 -14.34
C VAL A 83 -3.73 -21.16 -13.84
N ALA A 84 -3.38 -21.65 -12.66
CA ALA A 84 -2.13 -21.34 -11.98
C ALA A 84 -0.88 -21.70 -12.80
N GLU A 85 -0.88 -22.85 -13.47
CA GLU A 85 0.23 -23.27 -14.35
C GLU A 85 0.40 -22.31 -15.53
N ARG A 86 -0.69 -21.96 -16.21
CA ARG A 86 -0.65 -21.00 -17.31
C ARG A 86 -0.15 -19.63 -16.85
N VAL A 87 -0.61 -19.18 -15.69
CA VAL A 87 -0.15 -17.91 -15.10
C VAL A 87 1.34 -18.00 -14.74
N ALA A 88 1.82 -19.13 -14.21
CA ALA A 88 3.24 -19.33 -13.92
C ALA A 88 4.11 -19.22 -15.18
N GLU A 89 3.70 -19.78 -16.31
CA GLU A 89 4.41 -19.67 -17.59
C GLU A 89 4.56 -18.21 -18.06
N LEU A 90 3.50 -17.42 -17.90
CA LEU A 90 3.47 -16.00 -18.29
C LEU A 90 4.31 -15.12 -17.35
N LEU A 91 4.52 -15.56 -16.11
CA LEU A 91 5.30 -14.84 -15.10
C LEU A 91 6.79 -15.22 -15.10
N SER A 92 7.11 -16.48 -15.39
CA SER A 92 8.46 -17.04 -15.26
C SER A 92 9.48 -16.31 -16.12
N GLY A 93 10.65 -16.03 -15.54
CA GLY A 93 11.78 -15.40 -16.23
C GLY A 93 11.58 -13.91 -16.58
N ARG A 94 10.51 -13.27 -16.09
CA ARG A 94 10.15 -11.88 -16.40
C ARG A 94 10.12 -11.02 -15.14
N VAL A 95 10.28 -9.71 -15.31
CA VAL A 95 10.03 -8.74 -14.23
C VAL A 95 8.53 -8.46 -14.17
N MET A 96 7.92 -8.74 -13.02
CA MET A 96 6.51 -8.43 -12.80
C MET A 96 6.29 -6.93 -12.62
N VAL A 97 5.34 -6.35 -13.32
CA VAL A 97 5.00 -4.92 -13.26
C VAL A 97 3.56 -4.75 -12.83
N ALA A 98 3.31 -3.86 -11.87
CA ALA A 98 1.96 -3.55 -11.39
C ALA A 98 1.89 -2.11 -10.84
N HIS A 99 0.68 -1.52 -10.84
CA HIS A 99 0.43 -0.17 -10.33
C HIS A 99 0.08 -0.24 -8.83
N ASN A 100 1.11 -0.38 -7.99
CA ASN A 100 1.08 -0.90 -6.60
C ASN A 100 1.47 -2.38 -6.50
N ALA A 101 2.58 -2.75 -7.16
CA ALA A 101 3.00 -4.14 -7.32
C ALA A 101 3.13 -4.99 -6.06
N ALA A 102 3.28 -4.39 -4.88
CA ALA A 102 3.26 -5.15 -3.62
C ALA A 102 1.91 -5.80 -3.34
N PHE A 103 0.80 -5.16 -3.75
CA PHE A 103 -0.56 -5.65 -3.56
C PHE A 103 -0.84 -6.86 -4.47
N ASP A 104 -0.65 -6.69 -5.78
CA ASP A 104 -0.89 -7.73 -6.79
C ASP A 104 -0.02 -8.96 -6.53
N TYR A 105 1.28 -8.73 -6.23
CA TYR A 105 2.22 -9.80 -5.92
C TYR A 105 1.78 -10.61 -4.69
N ALA A 106 1.28 -9.94 -3.64
CA ALA A 106 0.83 -10.63 -2.44
C ALA A 106 -0.43 -11.48 -2.70
N PHE A 107 -1.38 -10.98 -3.49
CA PHE A 107 -2.55 -11.77 -3.91
C PHE A 107 -2.16 -12.99 -4.73
N LEU A 108 -1.32 -12.81 -5.76
CA LEU A 108 -0.81 -13.93 -6.53
C LEU A 108 -0.06 -14.93 -5.65
N ALA A 109 0.84 -14.49 -4.77
CA ALA A 109 1.60 -15.39 -3.92
C ALA A 109 0.70 -16.24 -3.00
N HIS A 110 -0.40 -15.67 -2.50
CA HIS A 110 -1.38 -16.41 -1.71
C HIS A 110 -2.22 -17.37 -2.57
N GLU A 111 -2.64 -16.99 -3.77
CA GLU A 111 -3.37 -17.88 -4.67
C GLU A 111 -2.50 -19.05 -5.15
N PHE A 112 -1.25 -18.79 -5.54
CA PHE A 112 -0.25 -19.84 -5.83
C PHE A 112 -0.04 -20.76 -4.63
N GLY A 113 0.12 -20.19 -3.42
CA GLY A 113 0.26 -20.98 -2.20
C GLY A 113 -0.95 -21.85 -1.89
N ARG A 114 -2.18 -21.38 -2.15
CA ARG A 114 -3.42 -22.17 -2.02
C ARG A 114 -3.48 -23.30 -3.03
N ALA A 115 -2.96 -23.08 -4.24
CA ALA A 115 -2.83 -24.09 -5.28
C ALA A 115 -1.66 -25.08 -5.04
N GLY A 116 -0.88 -24.92 -3.96
CA GLY A 116 0.29 -25.76 -3.66
C GLY A 116 1.50 -25.47 -4.55
N LEU A 117 1.54 -24.30 -5.19
CA LEU A 117 2.58 -23.89 -6.12
C LEU A 117 3.39 -22.71 -5.58
N HIS A 118 4.60 -22.52 -6.10
CA HIS A 118 5.37 -21.31 -5.86
C HIS A 118 5.05 -20.26 -6.93
N LEU A 119 5.01 -18.98 -6.55
CA LEU A 119 4.92 -17.89 -7.51
C LEU A 119 6.30 -17.68 -8.17
N PRO A 120 6.45 -17.87 -9.49
CA PRO A 120 7.75 -17.77 -10.17
C PRO A 120 8.12 -16.32 -10.54
N VAL A 121 8.09 -15.42 -9.56
CA VAL A 121 8.45 -14.00 -9.73
C VAL A 121 9.64 -13.69 -8.83
N GLU A 122 10.79 -13.41 -9.43
CA GLU A 122 12.03 -13.06 -8.72
C GLU A 122 12.22 -11.56 -8.51
N GLN A 123 11.65 -10.75 -9.41
CA GLN A 123 11.75 -9.30 -9.36
C GLN A 123 10.42 -8.67 -9.75
N ARG A 124 10.12 -7.53 -9.11
CA ARG A 124 8.98 -6.70 -9.47
C ARG A 124 9.35 -5.22 -9.61
N LEU A 125 8.60 -4.51 -10.43
CA LEU A 125 8.65 -3.06 -10.60
C LEU A 125 7.27 -2.47 -10.30
N CYS A 126 7.25 -1.40 -9.50
CA CYS A 126 6.04 -0.63 -9.23
C CYS A 126 6.05 0.68 -10.00
N THR A 127 5.06 0.94 -10.85
CA THR A 127 5.01 2.19 -11.63
C THR A 127 4.78 3.43 -10.78
N LEU A 128 4.19 3.29 -9.58
CA LEU A 128 4.16 4.36 -8.58
C LEU A 128 5.58 4.74 -8.13
N ALA A 129 6.39 3.73 -7.79
CA ALA A 129 7.77 3.97 -7.37
C ALA A 129 8.61 4.54 -8.53
N LEU A 130 8.37 4.08 -9.75
CA LEU A 130 9.06 4.60 -10.94
C LEU A 130 8.67 6.06 -11.21
N GLY A 131 7.38 6.39 -11.19
CA GLY A 131 6.89 7.75 -11.35
C GLY A 131 7.44 8.72 -10.30
N ARG A 132 7.57 8.28 -9.03
CA ARG A 132 8.23 9.07 -7.97
C ARG A 132 9.70 9.32 -8.26
N ARG A 133 10.44 8.29 -8.70
CA ARG A 133 11.87 8.42 -9.01
C ARG A 133 12.13 9.29 -10.22
N ILE A 134 11.25 9.24 -11.23
CA ILE A 134 11.29 10.12 -12.39
C ILE A 134 10.96 11.56 -11.99
N GLY A 135 10.13 11.76 -10.96
CA GLY A 135 9.67 13.08 -10.55
C GLY A 135 8.61 13.64 -11.48
N LEU A 136 7.63 12.81 -11.88
CA LEU A 136 6.60 13.20 -12.83
C LEU A 136 5.79 14.42 -12.33
N PRO A 137 5.56 15.43 -13.18
CA PRO A 137 4.85 16.65 -12.80
C PRO A 137 3.32 16.42 -12.84
N THR A 138 2.83 15.52 -12.01
CA THR A 138 1.41 15.17 -11.89
C THR A 138 0.88 15.47 -10.48
N PRO A 139 -0.42 15.80 -10.32
CA PRO A 139 -0.98 16.13 -9.01
C PRO A 139 -1.00 14.93 -8.06
N ASP A 140 -1.12 13.73 -8.61
CA ASP A 140 -0.95 12.46 -7.91
C ASP A 140 -0.36 11.42 -8.89
N LEU A 141 -0.15 10.20 -8.42
CA LEU A 141 0.40 9.11 -9.23
C LEU A 141 -0.61 8.00 -9.46
N ARG A 142 -1.92 8.26 -9.38
CA ARG A 142 -2.93 7.25 -9.72
C ARG A 142 -2.76 6.80 -11.17
N LEU A 143 -3.16 5.57 -11.49
CA LEU A 143 -3.01 5.02 -12.84
C LEU A 143 -3.69 5.92 -13.88
N SER A 144 -4.91 6.39 -13.60
CA SER A 144 -5.64 7.31 -14.48
C SER A 144 -4.90 8.65 -14.69
N THR A 145 -4.26 9.18 -13.65
CA THR A 145 -3.44 10.40 -13.76
C THR A 145 -2.20 10.17 -14.61
N LEU A 146 -1.51 9.04 -14.45
CA LEU A 146 -0.37 8.68 -15.28
C LEU A 146 -0.79 8.41 -16.74
N ALA A 147 -1.91 7.74 -16.94
CA ALA A 147 -2.49 7.48 -18.25
C ALA A 147 -2.78 8.80 -18.98
N ALA A 148 -3.44 9.74 -18.30
CA ALA A 148 -3.70 11.07 -18.85
C ALA A 148 -2.41 11.85 -19.14
N HIS A 149 -1.41 11.78 -18.26
CA HIS A 149 -0.09 12.41 -18.47
C HIS A 149 0.60 11.90 -19.75
N TYR A 150 0.57 10.58 -19.95
CA TYR A 150 1.21 9.92 -21.09
C TYR A 150 0.34 9.79 -22.34
N GLY A 151 -0.91 10.26 -22.30
CA GLY A 151 -1.85 10.13 -23.42
C GLY A 151 -2.28 8.69 -23.69
N VAL A 152 -2.28 7.82 -22.68
CA VAL A 152 -2.75 6.44 -22.77
C VAL A 152 -4.26 6.42 -22.51
N PRO A 153 -5.08 5.90 -23.45
CA PRO A 153 -6.52 5.83 -23.25
C PRO A 153 -6.88 4.77 -22.21
N GLN A 154 -7.82 5.11 -21.32
CA GLN A 154 -8.47 4.19 -20.39
C GLN A 154 -9.98 4.20 -20.70
N HIS A 155 -10.56 3.02 -20.88
CA HIS A 155 -11.95 2.86 -21.31
C HIS A 155 -12.86 2.41 -20.17
N ARG A 156 -12.36 1.55 -19.28
CA ARG A 156 -13.08 0.91 -18.18
C ARG A 156 -12.17 0.82 -16.96
N ALA A 157 -12.18 1.84 -16.12
CA ALA A 157 -11.47 1.78 -14.84
C ALA A 157 -12.03 0.64 -13.97
N HIS A 158 -11.15 -0.06 -13.25
CA HIS A 158 -11.49 -1.23 -12.42
C HIS A 158 -11.93 -2.45 -13.24
N ASP A 159 -11.46 -2.55 -14.49
CA ASP A 159 -11.45 -3.77 -15.30
C ASP A 159 -9.99 -4.20 -15.45
N ALA A 160 -9.64 -5.37 -14.90
CA ALA A 160 -8.25 -5.80 -14.82
C ALA A 160 -7.52 -5.80 -16.17
N LEU A 161 -8.20 -6.15 -17.28
CA LEU A 161 -7.57 -6.17 -18.59
C LEU A 161 -7.34 -4.75 -19.14
N ASP A 162 -8.33 -3.86 -19.01
CA ASP A 162 -8.18 -2.48 -19.43
C ASP A 162 -7.08 -1.77 -18.60
N ASP A 163 -7.09 -1.97 -17.28
CA ASP A 163 -6.09 -1.39 -16.38
C ASP A 163 -4.69 -1.94 -16.66
N ALA A 164 -4.53 -3.23 -16.96
CA ALA A 164 -3.25 -3.80 -17.38
C ALA A 164 -2.76 -3.25 -18.73
N ARG A 165 -3.65 -3.00 -19.71
CA ARG A 165 -3.30 -2.37 -20.99
C ARG A 165 -2.86 -0.92 -20.80
N VAL A 166 -3.59 -0.17 -19.98
CA VAL A 166 -3.23 1.20 -19.59
C VAL A 166 -1.85 1.21 -18.94
N LEU A 167 -1.64 0.29 -18.00
CA LEU A 167 -0.38 0.15 -17.29
C LEU A 167 0.78 -0.21 -18.22
N ALA A 168 0.58 -1.07 -19.22
CA ALA A 168 1.60 -1.38 -20.23
C ALA A 168 2.00 -0.13 -21.02
N GLY A 169 1.03 0.71 -21.42
CA GLY A 169 1.30 1.99 -22.07
C GLY A 169 2.08 2.97 -21.17
N VAL A 170 1.66 3.09 -19.90
CA VAL A 170 2.34 3.92 -18.89
C VAL A 170 3.76 3.42 -18.63
N LEU A 171 3.96 2.11 -18.52
CA LEU A 171 5.29 1.51 -18.33
C LEU A 171 6.20 1.87 -19.49
N ARG A 172 5.77 1.65 -20.74
CA ARG A 172 6.60 1.96 -21.92
C ARG A 172 7.06 3.42 -21.93
N ALA A 173 6.15 4.35 -21.66
CA ALA A 173 6.49 5.77 -21.61
C ALA A 173 7.40 6.11 -20.42
N SER A 174 7.15 5.51 -19.25
CA SER A 174 7.96 5.70 -18.05
C SER A 174 9.38 5.13 -18.19
N LEU A 175 9.54 4.01 -18.89
CA LEU A 175 10.87 3.44 -19.19
C LEU A 175 11.67 4.37 -20.11
N ALA A 176 11.02 4.98 -21.10
CA ALA A 176 11.65 5.97 -21.97
C ALA A 176 12.08 7.23 -21.20
N ASP A 177 11.21 7.77 -20.34
CA ASP A 177 11.56 8.91 -19.48
C ASP A 177 12.73 8.55 -18.53
N ALA A 178 12.69 7.37 -17.90
CA ALA A 178 13.75 6.91 -17.00
C ALA A 178 15.09 6.76 -17.75
N ALA A 179 15.09 6.22 -18.96
CA ALA A 179 16.28 6.11 -19.79
C ALA A 179 16.82 7.49 -20.18
N ALA A 180 15.96 8.41 -20.62
CA ALA A 180 16.34 9.77 -21.00
C ALA A 180 16.92 10.58 -19.83
N LEU A 181 16.43 10.35 -18.62
CA LEU A 181 16.86 11.04 -17.39
C LEU A 181 17.98 10.30 -16.64
N GLY A 182 18.40 9.11 -17.10
CA GLY A 182 19.38 8.28 -16.40
C GLY A 182 18.91 7.79 -15.02
N VAL A 183 17.59 7.69 -14.80
CA VAL A 183 17.00 7.27 -13.53
C VAL A 183 17.01 5.75 -13.43
N PRO A 184 17.61 5.15 -12.38
CA PRO A 184 17.63 3.71 -12.22
C PRO A 184 16.24 3.15 -11.87
N LEU A 185 15.89 2.04 -12.50
CA LEU A 185 14.61 1.37 -12.27
C LEU A 185 14.47 0.87 -10.81
N PRO A 186 13.28 1.03 -10.19
CA PRO A 186 12.98 0.54 -8.84
C PRO A 186 12.66 -0.96 -8.86
N LEU A 187 13.63 -1.78 -9.27
CA LEU A 187 13.50 -3.24 -9.21
C LEU A 187 13.63 -3.71 -7.76
N GLU A 188 12.60 -4.40 -7.28
CA GLU A 188 12.59 -5.03 -5.97
C GLU A 188 12.71 -6.54 -6.12
N ARG A 189 13.60 -7.17 -5.35
CA ARG A 189 13.69 -8.63 -5.30
C ARG A 189 12.52 -9.23 -4.52
N CYS A 190 11.87 -10.20 -5.12
CA CYS A 190 10.83 -11.01 -4.54
C CYS A 190 11.46 -12.27 -3.95
N SER A 191 11.13 -12.60 -2.70
CA SER A 191 11.53 -13.88 -2.11
C SER A 191 10.31 -14.54 -1.45
N PHE A 192 10.18 -15.85 -1.57
CA PHE A 192 9.10 -16.58 -0.92
C PHE A 192 9.07 -16.34 0.62
N HIS A 193 10.25 -16.24 1.23
CA HIS A 193 10.39 -15.84 2.65
C HIS A 193 9.92 -14.41 2.91
N SER A 194 10.00 -13.50 1.93
CA SER A 194 9.38 -12.20 2.06
C SER A 194 7.88 -12.34 2.21
N VAL A 195 7.16 -13.24 1.53
CA VAL A 195 5.70 -13.37 1.68
C VAL A 195 5.28 -14.07 2.98
N LEU A 196 6.07 -15.00 3.53
CA LEU A 196 5.77 -15.64 4.82
C LEU A 196 6.21 -14.80 6.04
N ARG A 197 7.33 -14.06 5.97
CA ARG A 197 7.66 -13.02 6.95
C ARG A 197 6.75 -11.79 6.80
N ASN A 198 6.38 -11.45 5.56
CA ASN A 198 5.35 -10.47 5.20
C ASN A 198 3.94 -11.08 5.17
N GLY A 199 3.74 -12.28 5.71
CA GLY A 199 2.42 -12.72 6.20
C GLY A 199 1.93 -11.78 7.31
N ALA A 200 2.82 -10.89 7.77
CA ALA A 200 2.56 -9.73 8.60
C ALA A 200 2.64 -8.36 7.86
N ALA A 201 3.02 -8.26 6.58
CA ALA A 201 2.85 -7.02 5.79
C ALA A 201 1.44 -7.03 5.18
N ARG A 202 0.49 -6.72 6.04
CA ARG A 202 -0.92 -6.53 5.70
C ARG A 202 -1.04 -5.32 4.77
N ASN A 203 -1.36 -5.58 3.50
CA ASN A 203 -1.81 -4.58 2.52
C ASN A 203 -0.67 -3.62 2.13
N GLY A 204 -0.80 -2.84 1.04
CA GLY A 204 0.07 -1.68 0.75
C GLY A 204 -0.02 -0.56 1.80
N TYR A 205 -0.41 -0.90 3.02
CA TYR A 205 -0.32 -0.13 4.24
C TYR A 205 0.69 -0.82 5.15
N PRO A 206 1.52 -0.09 5.89
CA PRO A 206 2.35 -0.69 6.92
C PRO A 206 1.46 -1.48 7.90
N PRO A 207 1.98 -2.58 8.49
CA PRO A 207 1.18 -3.50 9.30
C PRO A 207 0.32 -2.74 10.31
N PRO A 208 -0.94 -3.15 10.56
CA PRO A 208 -1.63 -2.75 11.77
C PRO A 208 -0.73 -3.15 12.91
N ILE A 209 -0.27 -2.12 13.58
CA ILE A 209 0.67 -2.19 14.67
C ILE A 209 0.10 -3.24 15.62
N ARG A 210 0.87 -4.31 15.88
CA ARG A 210 0.47 -5.30 16.88
C ARG A 210 0.14 -4.50 18.12
N LYS A 211 -1.11 -4.59 18.60
CA LYS A 211 -1.53 -3.92 19.82
C LYS A 211 -0.74 -4.55 20.96
N THR A 212 0.45 -4.04 21.23
CA THR A 212 1.16 -4.36 22.44
C THR A 212 0.32 -3.79 23.57
N PRO A 213 -0.15 -4.62 24.53
CA PRO A 213 -0.84 -4.12 25.69
C PRO A 213 0.05 -3.05 26.35
N CYS A 214 -0.43 -1.82 26.39
CA CYS A 214 0.29 -0.74 27.03
C CYS A 214 0.09 -0.88 28.54
N ALA A 215 1.18 -1.01 29.30
CA ALA A 215 1.14 -1.14 30.76
C ALA A 215 0.74 0.15 31.49
N PHE A 216 0.58 1.27 30.76
CA PHE A 216 0.39 2.60 31.31
C PHE A 216 -0.99 3.18 30.98
N ARG A 217 -1.54 3.95 31.92
CA ARG A 217 -2.79 4.71 31.76
C ARG A 217 -2.58 5.85 30.78
N CYS A 218 -3.58 6.14 29.95
CA CYS A 218 -3.49 7.27 29.02
C CYS A 218 -3.54 8.60 29.78
N PRO A 219 -2.48 9.44 29.72
CA PRO A 219 -2.41 10.70 30.48
C PRO A 219 -3.22 11.84 29.85
N GLY A 220 -3.89 11.60 28.72
CA GLY A 220 -4.66 12.61 27.99
C GLY A 220 -3.95 13.08 26.71
N ARG A 221 -4.33 14.28 26.25
CA ARG A 221 -3.77 14.87 25.01
C ARG A 221 -2.38 15.43 25.23
N MET A 222 -1.53 15.32 24.22
CA MET A 222 -0.23 15.98 24.22
C MET A 222 -0.45 17.50 24.19
N ARG A 223 0.26 18.23 25.05
CA ARG A 223 0.30 19.70 24.93
C ARG A 223 1.16 20.07 23.73
N ALA A 224 0.79 21.10 22.99
CA ALA A 224 1.61 21.57 21.86
C ALA A 224 3.03 21.91 22.36
N GLY A 225 4.06 21.34 21.72
CA GLY A 225 5.46 21.47 22.14
C GLY A 225 5.83 20.72 23.42
N GLY A 226 4.91 19.96 24.01
CA GLY A 226 5.14 19.17 25.21
C GLY A 226 5.84 17.82 24.94
N PRO A 227 6.34 17.16 26.00
CA PRO A 227 7.01 15.86 25.90
C PRO A 227 6.01 14.73 25.64
N LEU A 228 6.53 13.60 25.17
CA LEU A 228 5.80 12.34 25.17
C LEU A 228 5.80 11.74 26.59
N VAL A 229 4.68 11.15 26.99
CA VAL A 229 4.50 10.50 28.29
C VAL A 229 4.03 9.06 28.05
N GLN A 230 4.56 8.10 28.80
CA GLN A 230 4.12 6.71 28.71
C GLN A 230 2.61 6.59 28.88
N GLY A 231 1.97 5.72 28.09
CA GLY A 231 0.51 5.58 28.02
C GLY A 231 -0.17 6.47 26.97
N MET A 232 0.51 7.48 26.42
CA MET A 232 -0.06 8.32 25.36
C MET A 232 -0.45 7.51 24.12
N LYS A 233 -1.62 7.84 23.56
CA LYS A 233 -2.17 7.17 22.37
C LYS A 233 -1.68 7.84 21.09
N VAL A 234 -0.81 7.17 20.35
CA VAL A 234 -0.14 7.72 19.16
C VAL A 234 -0.71 7.10 17.89
N VAL A 235 -1.00 7.92 16.88
CA VAL A 235 -1.42 7.46 15.54
C VAL A 235 -0.43 7.99 14.52
N PHE A 236 -0.04 7.17 13.55
CA PHE A 236 0.79 7.60 12.42
C PHE A 236 -0.09 7.85 11.17
N THR A 237 0.33 8.75 10.27
CA THR A 237 -0.31 8.95 8.96
C THR A 237 0.69 9.44 7.91
N GLY A 238 0.36 9.24 6.63
CA GLY A 238 1.24 9.58 5.51
C GLY A 238 2.34 8.54 5.25
N GLU A 239 3.14 8.81 4.22
CA GLU A 239 4.37 8.06 3.89
C GLU A 239 5.54 8.69 4.63
N THR A 240 5.89 8.12 5.79
CA THR A 240 7.03 8.52 6.62
C THR A 240 8.35 8.07 5.98
N LEU A 241 9.44 8.79 6.25
CA LEU A 241 10.80 8.43 5.83
C LEU A 241 11.25 7.11 6.49
N THR A 242 10.94 6.97 7.77
CA THR A 242 11.14 5.73 8.54
C THR A 242 10.00 4.77 8.26
N PRO A 243 10.27 3.47 8.02
CA PRO A 243 9.24 2.45 7.92
C PRO A 243 8.30 2.51 9.12
N ARG A 244 7.00 2.56 8.88
CA ARG A 244 6.02 2.77 9.96
C ARG A 244 5.98 1.65 11.00
N GLN A 245 6.39 0.43 10.63
CA GLN A 245 6.56 -0.65 11.60
C GLN A 245 7.67 -0.31 12.61
N GLU A 246 8.79 0.23 12.14
CA GLU A 246 9.90 0.64 13.00
C GLU A 246 9.51 1.81 13.92
N LEU A 247 8.77 2.81 13.41
CA LEU A 247 8.22 3.87 14.25
C LEU A 247 7.29 3.33 15.34
N ALA A 248 6.48 2.33 15.01
CA ALA A 248 5.58 1.70 15.95
C ALA A 248 6.30 0.87 17.00
N ASP A 249 7.34 0.13 16.61
CA ASP A 249 8.15 -0.68 17.52
C ASP A 249 8.92 0.21 18.49
N ARG A 250 9.53 1.30 18.00
CA ARG A 250 10.20 2.29 18.85
C ARG A 250 9.22 2.99 19.80
N ALA A 251 8.02 3.36 19.33
CA ALA A 251 6.97 3.96 20.15
C ALA A 251 6.48 3.01 21.26
N ALA A 252 6.22 1.75 20.91
CA ALA A 252 5.81 0.73 21.87
C ALA A 252 6.92 0.43 22.88
N GLY A 253 8.19 0.35 22.43
CA GLY A 253 9.36 0.18 23.29
C GLY A 253 9.56 1.32 24.28
N ALA A 254 9.15 2.54 23.93
CA ALA A 254 9.15 3.70 24.81
C ALA A 254 7.93 3.80 25.74
N GLY A 255 7.02 2.81 25.73
CA GLY A 255 5.83 2.77 26.60
C GLY A 255 4.62 3.54 26.07
N LEU A 256 4.59 3.90 24.79
CA LEU A 256 3.44 4.56 24.15
C LEU A 256 2.42 3.55 23.62
N ASN A 257 1.16 3.96 23.54
CA ASN A 257 0.06 3.14 23.05
C ASN A 257 -0.24 3.45 21.59
N VAL A 258 0.20 2.57 20.69
CA VAL A 258 0.11 2.84 19.26
C VAL A 258 -1.23 2.38 18.69
N MET A 259 -1.88 3.28 17.95
CA MET A 259 -3.25 3.14 17.45
C MET A 259 -3.33 3.23 15.92
N SER A 260 -4.32 2.57 15.33
CA SER A 260 -4.56 2.57 13.88
C SER A 260 -5.54 3.65 13.41
N THR A 261 -6.37 4.17 14.32
CA THR A 261 -7.44 5.15 14.05
C THR A 261 -7.31 6.37 14.94
N VAL A 262 -7.70 7.52 14.40
CA VAL A 262 -7.81 8.77 15.16
C VAL A 262 -9.18 8.79 15.85
N SER A 263 -9.18 9.08 17.15
CA SER A 263 -10.38 9.22 17.98
C SER A 263 -10.21 10.39 18.94
N ARG A 264 -11.29 10.74 19.65
CA ARG A 264 -11.23 11.73 20.74
C ARG A 264 -10.23 11.41 21.86
N PHE A 265 -9.80 10.15 21.96
CA PHE A 265 -8.82 9.68 22.96
C PHE A 265 -7.38 9.65 22.44
N THR A 266 -7.16 10.02 21.18
CA THR A 266 -5.82 10.08 20.60
C THR A 266 -5.04 11.24 21.23
N SER A 267 -3.84 10.95 21.73
CA SER A 267 -2.98 11.93 22.38
C SER A 267 -2.23 12.81 21.37
N VAL A 268 -1.75 12.20 20.28
CA VAL A 268 -1.00 12.87 19.21
C VAL A 268 -1.09 12.10 17.89
N LEU A 269 -1.12 12.83 16.78
CA LEU A 269 -0.97 12.30 15.42
C LEU A 269 0.43 12.64 14.90
N VAL A 270 1.16 11.65 14.41
CA VAL A 270 2.46 11.83 13.74
C VAL A 270 2.23 11.73 12.23
N ALA A 271 2.66 12.73 11.48
CA ALA A 271 2.54 12.78 10.04
C ALA A 271 3.91 12.98 9.38
N ALA A 272 4.05 12.55 8.12
CA ALA A 272 5.24 12.88 7.32
C ALA A 272 5.39 14.40 7.11
N ASP A 273 4.25 15.11 7.03
CA ASP A 273 4.14 16.56 6.99
C ASP A 273 2.93 16.99 7.84
N VAL A 274 3.11 18.00 8.69
CA VAL A 274 2.06 18.59 9.54
C VAL A 274 0.91 19.20 8.72
N HIS A 275 1.18 19.57 7.47
CA HIS A 275 0.18 20.12 6.55
C HIS A 275 -0.57 19.03 5.76
N ALA A 276 -0.13 17.77 5.78
CA ALA A 276 -0.69 16.68 4.99
C ALA A 276 -2.22 16.57 5.08
N ALA A 277 -2.89 16.38 3.93
CA ALA A 277 -4.35 16.36 3.81
C ALA A 277 -4.99 14.96 3.96
N SER A 278 -4.34 14.04 4.69
CA SER A 278 -4.84 12.67 4.87
C SER A 278 -6.19 12.62 5.61
N ALA A 279 -6.99 11.56 5.39
CA ALA A 279 -8.24 11.37 6.12
C ALA A 279 -8.05 11.38 7.66
N LYS A 280 -6.92 10.85 8.14
CA LYS A 280 -6.54 10.88 9.57
C LYS A 280 -6.15 12.28 10.04
N ALA A 281 -5.46 13.07 9.22
CA ALA A 281 -5.14 14.46 9.54
C ALA A 281 -6.40 15.35 9.59
N ARG A 282 -7.33 15.17 8.65
CA ARG A 282 -8.66 15.83 8.71
C ARG A 282 -9.41 15.46 9.99
N ARG A 283 -9.43 14.17 10.34
CA ARG A 283 -10.07 13.72 11.59
C ARG A 283 -9.36 14.26 12.83
N ALA A 284 -8.03 14.31 12.84
CA ALA A 284 -7.26 14.88 13.95
C ALA A 284 -7.58 16.36 14.16
N ARG A 285 -7.65 17.15 13.08
CA ARG A 285 -8.07 18.56 13.16
C ARG A 285 -9.49 18.71 13.70
N ALA A 286 -10.42 17.91 13.20
CA ALA A 286 -11.81 17.91 13.69
C ALA A 286 -11.94 17.51 15.17
N GLU A 287 -11.06 16.63 15.66
CA GLU A 287 -11.03 16.17 17.05
C GLU A 287 -10.08 16.99 17.93
N GLY A 288 -9.44 18.06 17.42
CA GLY A 288 -8.45 18.86 18.15
C GLY A 288 -7.20 18.09 18.61
N VAL A 289 -6.82 17.03 17.88
CA VAL A 289 -5.62 16.23 18.17
C VAL A 289 -4.39 16.95 17.60
N PRO A 290 -3.33 17.18 18.40
CA PRO A 290 -2.11 17.82 17.91
C PRO A 290 -1.44 16.94 16.85
N ILE A 291 -0.93 17.59 15.81
CA ILE A 291 -0.20 16.94 14.71
C ILE A 291 1.27 17.37 14.80
N ILE A 292 2.19 16.41 14.78
CA ILE A 292 3.64 16.66 14.71
C ILE A 292 4.25 15.95 13.52
N ASP A 293 5.36 16.46 13.03
CA ASP A 293 6.15 15.79 12.01
C ASP A 293 6.97 14.61 12.59
N GLU A 294 7.42 13.74 11.69
CA GLU A 294 8.24 12.59 12.02
C GLU A 294 9.58 12.96 12.69
N PRO A 295 10.38 13.93 12.21
CA PRO A 295 11.63 14.31 12.88
C PRO A 295 11.42 14.78 14.32
N THR A 296 10.37 15.56 14.57
CA THR A 296 9.99 16.01 15.92
C THR A 296 9.59 14.83 16.78
N PHE A 297 8.80 13.90 16.25
CA PHE A 297 8.44 12.68 16.96
C PHE A 297 9.67 11.85 17.36
N LEU A 298 10.60 11.62 16.44
CA LEU A 298 11.82 10.85 16.69
C LEU A 298 12.71 11.49 17.76
N ARG A 299 12.82 12.82 17.77
CA ARG A 299 13.53 13.56 18.83
C ARG A 299 12.84 13.41 20.18
N LEU A 300 11.52 13.58 20.23
CA LEU A 300 10.75 13.42 21.48
C LEU A 300 10.78 11.98 22.01
N LEU A 301 10.94 11.00 21.12
CA LEU A 301 11.00 9.59 21.47
C LEU A 301 12.29 9.22 22.23
N GLN A 302 13.33 10.06 22.17
CA GLN A 302 14.56 9.87 22.93
C GLN A 302 14.40 10.18 24.43
N ASP A 303 13.36 10.94 24.82
CA ASP A 303 13.11 11.38 26.20
C ASP A 303 11.61 11.29 26.54
N VAL A 304 11.09 10.05 26.60
CA VAL A 304 9.70 9.80 27.00
C VAL A 304 9.58 9.81 28.52
N ARG A 305 8.72 10.69 29.04
CA ARG A 305 8.49 10.81 30.48
C ARG A 305 7.74 9.59 31.04
N PRO A 306 8.07 9.15 32.26
CA PRO A 306 7.37 8.05 32.91
C PRO A 306 5.88 8.36 33.12
N GLY A 307 5.04 7.35 32.93
CA GLY A 307 3.59 7.41 33.09
C GLY A 307 3.10 6.54 34.26
N VAL A 308 1.81 6.64 34.57
CA VAL A 308 1.18 5.86 35.65
C VAL A 308 0.85 4.45 35.15
N ARG A 309 1.26 3.42 35.88
CA ARG A 309 0.97 2.04 35.46
C ARG A 309 -0.48 1.63 35.73
N LEU A 310 -0.98 0.62 35.01
CA LEU A 310 -2.34 0.11 35.18
C LEU A 310 -2.55 -0.66 36.50
N ASP A 311 -1.48 -1.25 37.03
CA ASP A 311 -1.42 -1.99 38.29
C ASP A 311 -1.26 -1.08 39.53
N GLU A 312 -0.95 0.21 39.32
CA GLU A 312 -0.89 1.20 40.40
C GLU A 312 -2.31 1.69 40.78
N PRO A 313 -2.61 1.84 42.09
CA PRO A 313 -3.87 2.39 42.57
C PRO A 313 -4.02 3.84 42.06
N GLU A 314 -5.24 4.23 41.67
CA GLU A 314 -5.49 5.57 41.10
C GLU A 314 -5.02 6.67 42.06
N PRO A 315 -4.04 7.51 41.68
CA PRO A 315 -3.85 8.76 42.39
C PRO A 315 -5.05 9.67 42.10
N ALA A 316 -5.51 10.39 43.13
CA ALA A 316 -6.57 11.38 43.00
C ALA A 316 -6.23 12.40 41.89
N SER A 317 -7.05 12.36 40.84
CA SER A 317 -7.00 13.11 39.58
C SER A 317 -6.22 14.43 39.54
N ALA A 318 -5.31 14.53 38.56
CA ALA A 318 -5.14 15.71 37.73
C ALA A 318 -5.26 15.33 36.24
N ALA A 319 -6.39 14.73 35.85
CA ALA A 319 -6.66 14.45 34.44
C ALA A 319 -6.96 15.77 33.71
N VAL A 320 -6.19 16.09 32.67
CA VAL A 320 -6.61 17.11 31.70
C VAL A 320 -7.69 16.46 30.82
N PRO A 321 -8.96 16.88 30.93
CA PRO A 321 -10.07 16.18 30.28
C PRO A 321 -9.98 16.30 28.76
N PHE A 322 -10.42 15.25 28.07
CA PHE A 322 -10.70 15.30 26.64
C PHE A 322 -11.87 16.28 26.42
N GLY A 323 -11.63 17.36 25.64
CA GLY A 323 -12.62 18.41 25.40
C GLY A 323 -13.98 17.91 24.90
N PRO A 324 -15.06 18.69 25.12
CA PRO A 324 -16.43 18.26 24.85
C PRO A 324 -16.70 18.05 23.34
N LYS A 325 -17.69 17.20 23.04
CA LYS A 325 -18.17 16.93 21.68
C LYS A 325 -18.68 18.22 21.03
N ALA A 326 -18.11 18.62 19.90
CA ALA A 326 -18.78 19.58 19.01
C ALA A 326 -20.09 18.93 18.50
N GLN A 327 -21.23 19.54 18.83
CA GLN A 327 -22.53 19.17 18.29
C GLN A 327 -22.68 19.81 16.91
N ARG A 328 -22.91 18.94 15.92
CA ARG A 328 -23.39 19.12 14.52
C ARG A 328 -22.98 20.39 13.76
#